data_AF-A0A0W1R4W5-F1
#
_entry.id   AF-A0A0W1R4W5-F1
#
_cell.length_a   1.000
_cell.length_b   1.000
_cell.length_c   1.000
_cell.angle_alpha   90.00
_cell.angle_beta   90.00
_cell.angle_gamma   90.00
#
_symmetry.space_group_name_H-M   'P 1'
#
loop_
_entity.id
_entity.type
_entity.pdbx_description
1 polymer ?
#
loop_
_entity_poly.entity_id
_entity_poly.type
_entity_poly.pdbx_seq_one_letter_code
_entity_poly.pdbx_strand_id
1 'polypeptide(L)'
;MSSIGRSLNLGLVALVVLLTAGTVGATMFYQHSVDTLDQQNEQLREQNEALETDLSQTRQNLSAANDELSDLNDSLERTRGDVSQVSTNLEDTEARLESTQTELESTRAVLTQTEEELSTSRNRIDALVADLNDRRAIQERLETELDTLERVNEDLESANDNLESQIDNLETDVELLEAEIDRLQRRVDSLESDLQSACAAIEGDKPPACDGV
;
A
#
# COMPACT_ATOMS: atom_id res chain seq x y z
N MET A 1 -66.63 -148.91 26.86
CA MET A 1 -67.25 -148.13 25.77
C MET A 1 -67.11 -146.67 26.17
N SER A 2 -66.26 -145.91 25.48
CA SER A 2 -66.66 -145.03 24.36
C SER A 2 -67.60 -143.93 24.86
N SER A 3 -67.39 -142.64 24.69
CA SER A 3 -66.40 -141.80 24.00
C SER A 3 -67.00 -140.39 24.04
N ILE A 4 -66.17 -139.36 23.86
CA ILE A 4 -66.54 -138.00 23.40
C ILE A 4 -66.95 -136.99 24.48
N GLY A 5 -66.09 -135.98 24.60
CA GLY A 5 -66.34 -134.71 25.28
C GLY A 5 -65.14 -133.76 25.21
N ARG A 6 -64.32 -133.89 24.16
CA ARG A 6 -63.04 -133.20 23.95
C ARG A 6 -63.27 -132.11 22.88
N SER A 7 -63.71 -130.91 23.26
CA SER A 7 -63.74 -129.74 22.33
C SER A 7 -63.92 -128.35 22.97
N LEU A 8 -64.39 -128.24 24.23
CA LEU A 8 -64.62 -126.93 24.86
C LEU A 8 -63.38 -126.23 25.44
N ASN A 9 -62.25 -126.94 25.59
CA ASN A 9 -61.00 -126.34 26.06
C ASN A 9 -60.19 -125.68 24.94
N LEU A 10 -60.34 -126.11 23.68
CA LEU A 10 -59.49 -125.64 22.58
C LEU A 10 -59.95 -124.29 22.02
N GLY A 11 -61.27 -124.07 21.93
CA GLY A 11 -61.83 -122.78 21.52
C GLY A 11 -61.62 -121.67 22.56
N LEU A 12 -61.73 -122.00 23.86
CA LEU A 12 -61.48 -121.04 24.94
C LEU A 12 -60.00 -120.71 25.07
N VAL A 13 -59.10 -121.71 24.92
CA VAL A 13 -57.65 -121.47 24.84
C VAL A 13 -57.27 -120.68 23.59
N ALA A 14 -57.85 -120.97 22.43
CA ALA A 14 -57.60 -120.22 21.20
C ALA A 14 -58.08 -118.76 21.31
N LEU A 15 -59.22 -118.51 21.97
CA LEU A 15 -59.76 -117.17 22.20
C LEU A 15 -58.94 -116.42 23.26
N VAL A 16 -58.48 -117.08 24.31
CA VAL A 16 -57.53 -116.50 25.27
C VAL A 16 -56.20 -116.20 24.60
N VAL A 17 -55.67 -117.08 23.74
CA VAL A 17 -54.42 -116.85 22.98
C VAL A 17 -54.58 -115.74 21.94
N LEU A 18 -55.73 -115.62 21.29
CA LEU A 18 -56.04 -114.51 20.38
C LEU A 18 -56.23 -113.19 21.12
N LEU A 19 -56.85 -113.22 22.29
CA LEU A 19 -56.97 -112.05 23.15
C LEU A 19 -55.61 -111.67 23.73
N THR A 20 -54.76 -112.62 24.16
CA THR A 20 -53.41 -112.31 24.66
C THR A 20 -52.45 -111.92 23.55
N ALA A 21 -52.54 -112.53 22.36
CA ALA A 21 -51.76 -112.13 21.19
C ALA A 21 -52.27 -110.79 20.61
N GLY A 22 -53.57 -110.55 20.64
CA GLY A 22 -54.19 -109.30 20.24
C GLY A 22 -53.88 -108.15 21.21
N THR A 23 -53.88 -108.41 22.52
CA THR A 23 -53.45 -107.41 23.51
C THR A 23 -51.96 -107.14 23.41
N VAL A 24 -51.10 -108.16 23.29
CA VAL A 24 -49.64 -108.01 23.10
C VAL A 24 -49.29 -107.32 21.79
N GLY A 25 -49.96 -107.67 20.69
CA GLY A 25 -49.79 -107.02 19.37
C GLY A 25 -50.24 -105.56 19.37
N ALA A 26 -51.36 -105.25 20.03
CA ALA A 26 -51.80 -103.88 20.24
C ALA A 26 -50.85 -103.11 21.16
N THR A 27 -50.26 -103.74 22.19
CA THR A 27 -49.26 -103.07 23.06
C THR A 27 -47.96 -102.81 22.35
N MET A 28 -47.47 -103.72 21.50
CA MET A 28 -46.27 -103.50 20.68
C MET A 28 -46.48 -102.40 19.63
N PHE A 29 -47.65 -102.36 18.99
CA PHE A 29 -47.99 -101.29 18.05
C PHE A 29 -48.18 -99.94 18.77
N TYR A 30 -48.80 -99.93 19.95
CA TYR A 30 -48.88 -98.75 20.80
C TYR A 30 -47.50 -98.33 21.30
N GLN A 31 -46.63 -99.25 21.70
CA GLN A 31 -45.26 -98.94 22.12
C GLN A 31 -44.47 -98.33 20.97
N HIS A 32 -44.54 -98.90 19.77
CA HIS A 32 -43.84 -98.33 18.62
C HIS A 32 -44.42 -96.97 18.20
N SER A 33 -45.75 -96.81 18.27
CA SER A 33 -46.40 -95.53 17.99
C SER A 33 -46.04 -94.49 19.04
N VAL A 34 -45.96 -94.86 20.32
CA VAL A 34 -45.53 -94.03 21.45
C VAL A 34 -44.05 -93.67 21.32
N ASP A 35 -43.16 -94.62 21.00
CA ASP A 35 -41.73 -94.38 20.77
C ASP A 35 -41.50 -93.41 19.60
N THR A 36 -42.26 -93.57 18.52
CA THR A 36 -42.17 -92.68 17.34
C THR A 36 -42.72 -91.28 17.66
N LEU A 37 -43.80 -91.21 18.47
CA LEU A 37 -44.35 -89.97 18.99
C LEU A 37 -43.40 -89.28 19.99
N ASP A 38 -42.68 -90.05 20.80
CA ASP A 38 -41.69 -89.56 21.76
C ASP A 38 -40.48 -89.01 21.01
N GLN A 39 -39.96 -89.72 20.00
CA GLN A 39 -38.90 -89.22 19.12
C GLN A 39 -39.29 -87.94 18.39
N GLN A 40 -40.50 -87.85 17.86
CA GLN A 40 -40.99 -86.63 17.21
C GLN A 40 -41.18 -85.49 18.21
N ASN A 41 -41.67 -85.76 19.43
CA ASN A 41 -41.77 -84.75 20.49
C ASN A 41 -40.40 -84.25 20.93
N GLU A 42 -39.42 -85.14 21.04
CA GLU A 42 -38.04 -84.78 21.39
C GLU A 42 -37.39 -83.94 20.29
N GLN A 43 -37.57 -84.33 19.03
CA GLN A 43 -37.08 -83.55 17.88
C GLN A 43 -37.79 -82.20 17.73
N LEU A 44 -39.08 -82.13 18.05
CA LEU A 44 -39.83 -80.86 18.11
C LEU A 44 -39.36 -79.98 19.27
N ARG A 45 -39.01 -80.57 20.42
CA ARG A 45 -38.44 -79.82 21.55
C ARG A 45 -37.09 -79.24 21.17
N GLU A 46 -36.18 -80.04 20.60
CA GLU A 46 -34.88 -79.55 20.12
C GLU A 46 -35.03 -78.45 19.07
N GLN A 47 -35.96 -78.61 18.11
CA GLN A 47 -36.23 -77.57 17.11
C GLN A 47 -36.79 -76.29 17.73
N ASN A 48 -37.69 -76.40 18.71
CA ASN A 48 -38.21 -75.23 19.42
C ASN A 48 -37.09 -74.52 20.20
N GLU A 49 -36.22 -75.27 20.88
CA GLU A 49 -35.08 -74.72 21.62
C GLU A 49 -34.09 -74.01 20.68
N ALA A 50 -33.81 -74.61 19.52
CA ALA A 50 -32.98 -74.00 18.48
C ALA A 50 -33.62 -72.73 17.89
N LEU A 51 -34.93 -72.76 17.60
CA LEU A 51 -35.68 -71.59 17.11
C LEU A 51 -35.73 -70.47 18.14
N GLU A 52 -35.92 -70.78 19.42
CA GLU A 52 -35.89 -69.79 20.50
C GLU A 52 -34.51 -69.15 20.62
N THR A 53 -33.45 -69.95 20.47
CA THR A 53 -32.06 -69.46 20.44
C THR A 53 -31.82 -68.54 19.25
N ASP A 54 -32.19 -68.95 18.04
CA ASP A 54 -32.06 -68.15 16.82
C ASP A 54 -32.87 -66.85 16.88
N LEU A 55 -34.09 -66.91 17.43
CA LEU A 55 -34.94 -65.73 17.63
C LEU A 55 -34.29 -64.76 18.62
N SER A 56 -33.72 -65.28 19.71
CA SER A 56 -32.98 -64.49 20.71
C SER A 56 -31.75 -63.83 20.08
N GLN A 57 -30.96 -64.60 19.32
CA GLN A 57 -29.78 -64.11 18.60
C GLN A 57 -30.16 -63.02 17.59
N THR A 58 -31.22 -63.25 16.81
CA THR A 58 -31.73 -62.29 15.83
C THR A 58 -32.21 -61.01 16.48
N ARG A 59 -32.91 -61.10 17.63
CA ARG A 59 -33.32 -59.92 18.41
C ARG A 59 -32.13 -59.13 18.93
N GLN A 60 -31.09 -59.79 19.41
CA GLN A 60 -29.85 -59.12 19.84
C GLN A 60 -29.17 -58.41 18.66
N ASN A 61 -29.02 -59.10 17.53
CA ASN A 61 -28.43 -58.52 16.33
C ASN A 61 -29.24 -57.32 15.82
N LEU A 62 -30.58 -57.40 15.85
CA LEU A 62 -31.46 -56.29 15.47
C LEU A 62 -31.32 -55.10 16.44
N SER A 63 -31.19 -55.36 17.75
CA SER A 63 -30.93 -54.31 18.73
C SER A 63 -29.60 -53.60 18.45
N ALA A 64 -28.53 -54.36 18.27
CA ALA A 64 -27.20 -53.82 17.99
C ALA A 64 -27.18 -53.01 16.67
N ALA A 65 -27.86 -53.50 15.63
CA ALA A 65 -27.97 -52.77 14.36
C ALA A 65 -28.78 -51.47 14.49
N ASN A 66 -29.82 -51.44 15.32
CA ASN A 66 -30.58 -50.21 15.60
C ASN A 66 -29.74 -49.19 16.39
N ASP A 67 -28.94 -49.66 17.35
CA ASP A 67 -28.03 -48.80 18.12
C ASP A 67 -26.97 -48.19 17.19
N GLU A 68 -26.37 -48.99 16.29
CA GLU A 68 -25.40 -48.51 15.29
C GLU A 68 -26.02 -47.51 14.30
N LEU A 69 -27.26 -47.74 13.86
CA LEU A 69 -27.99 -46.78 13.03
C LEU A 69 -28.25 -45.45 13.75
N SER A 70 -28.58 -45.50 15.04
CA SER A 70 -28.77 -44.30 15.85
C SER A 70 -27.47 -43.51 15.97
N ASP A 71 -26.36 -44.18 16.29
CA ASP A 71 -25.04 -43.55 16.40
C ASP A 71 -24.57 -42.94 15.08
N LEU A 72 -24.81 -43.65 13.97
CA LEU A 72 -24.47 -43.16 12.63
C LEU A 72 -25.31 -41.94 12.25
N ASN A 73 -26.60 -41.93 12.59
CA ASN A 73 -27.48 -40.80 12.33
C ASN A 73 -27.03 -39.56 13.12
N ASP A 74 -26.68 -39.73 14.40
CA ASP A 74 -26.14 -38.66 15.22
C ASP A 74 -24.81 -38.11 14.67
N SER A 75 -23.92 -39.00 14.21
CA SER A 75 -22.64 -38.61 13.60
C SER A 75 -22.85 -37.84 12.29
N LEU A 76 -23.82 -38.26 11.48
CA LEU A 76 -24.20 -37.59 10.23
C LEU A 76 -24.77 -36.20 10.50
N GLU A 77 -25.59 -36.03 11.53
CA GLU A 77 -26.13 -34.73 11.92
C GLU A 77 -25.04 -33.76 12.40
N ARG A 78 -24.10 -34.24 13.23
CA ARG A 78 -22.92 -33.45 13.64
C ARG A 78 -22.08 -33.04 12.44
N THR A 79 -21.77 -33.99 11.55
CA THR A 79 -20.98 -33.72 10.33
C THR A 79 -21.66 -32.69 9.42
N ARG A 80 -22.98 -32.76 9.27
CA ARG A 80 -23.73 -31.75 8.50
C ARG A 80 -23.65 -30.36 9.14
N GLY A 81 -23.72 -30.29 10.47
CA GLY A 81 -23.51 -29.06 11.22
C GLY A 81 -22.12 -28.47 11.00
N ASP A 82 -21.09 -29.31 11.12
CA ASP A 82 -19.68 -28.90 10.91
C ASP A 82 -19.46 -28.39 9.48
N VAL A 83 -19.99 -29.08 8.47
CA VAL A 83 -19.91 -28.65 7.06
C VAL A 83 -20.58 -27.29 6.87
N SER A 84 -21.76 -27.07 7.47
CA SER A 84 -22.45 -25.77 7.40
C SER A 84 -21.61 -24.66 8.04
N GLN A 85 -21.01 -24.91 9.20
CA GLN A 85 -20.18 -23.93 9.90
C GLN A 85 -18.91 -23.60 9.10
N VAL A 86 -18.26 -24.60 8.51
CA VAL A 86 -17.09 -24.40 7.64
C VAL A 86 -17.47 -23.59 6.41
N SER A 87 -18.63 -23.83 5.81
CA SER A 87 -19.13 -23.05 4.66
C SER A 87 -19.28 -21.57 5.02
N THR A 88 -19.94 -21.26 6.14
CA THR A 88 -20.09 -19.87 6.61
C THR A 88 -18.73 -19.21 6.88
N ASN A 89 -17.81 -19.93 7.54
CA ASN A 89 -16.47 -19.40 7.81
C ASN A 89 -15.67 -19.14 6.52
N LEU A 90 -15.86 -19.96 5.49
CA LEU A 90 -15.24 -19.79 4.20
C LEU A 90 -15.77 -18.53 3.50
N GLU A 91 -17.08 -18.35 3.45
CA GLU A 91 -17.74 -17.15 2.90
C GLU A 91 -17.26 -15.86 3.60
N ASP A 92 -17.20 -15.87 4.94
CA ASP A 92 -16.69 -14.73 5.72
C ASP A 92 -15.20 -14.44 5.41
N THR A 93 -14.41 -15.49 5.21
CA THR A 93 -12.98 -15.34 4.88
C THR A 93 -12.79 -14.79 3.47
N GLU A 94 -13.59 -15.24 2.50
CA GLU A 94 -13.59 -14.73 1.12
C GLU A 94 -13.97 -13.24 1.09
N ALA A 95 -15.01 -12.84 1.81
CA ALA A 95 -15.42 -11.43 1.90
C ALA A 95 -14.32 -10.54 2.51
N ARG A 96 -13.63 -11.03 3.56
CA ARG A 96 -12.50 -10.32 4.17
C ARG A 96 -11.30 -10.22 3.23
N LEU A 97 -11.04 -11.26 2.45
CA LEU A 97 -9.97 -11.27 1.45
C LEU A 97 -10.24 -10.22 0.37
N GLU A 98 -11.46 -10.16 -0.16
CA GLU A 98 -11.87 -9.17 -1.16
C GLU A 98 -11.74 -7.73 -0.63
N SER A 99 -12.20 -7.49 0.60
CA SER A 99 -12.03 -6.18 1.27
C SER A 99 -10.55 -5.80 1.40
N THR A 100 -9.71 -6.75 1.83
CA THR A 100 -8.26 -6.52 2.00
C THR A 100 -7.58 -6.26 0.66
N GLN A 101 -7.98 -6.96 -0.41
CA GLN A 101 -7.47 -6.73 -1.76
C GLN A 101 -7.81 -5.32 -2.26
N THR A 102 -9.05 -4.88 -2.04
CA THR A 102 -9.51 -3.53 -2.39
C THR A 102 -8.73 -2.44 -1.64
N GLU A 103 -8.52 -2.63 -0.33
CA GLU A 103 -7.71 -1.71 0.49
C GLU A 103 -6.25 -1.65 0.03
N LEU A 104 -5.68 -2.80 -0.36
CA LEU A 104 -4.32 -2.88 -0.86
C LEU A 104 -4.16 -2.16 -2.21
N GLU A 105 -5.12 -2.31 -3.11
CA GLU A 105 -5.16 -1.58 -4.38
C GLU A 105 -5.26 -0.07 -4.17
N SER A 106 -6.17 0.37 -3.29
CA SER A 106 -6.32 1.77 -2.92
C SER A 106 -5.03 2.35 -2.32
N THR A 107 -4.41 1.62 -1.40
CA THR A 107 -3.15 2.03 -0.76
C THR A 107 -2.02 2.16 -1.78
N ARG A 108 -1.93 1.22 -2.74
CA ARG A 108 -0.94 1.30 -3.83
C ARG A 108 -1.16 2.53 -4.71
N ALA A 109 -2.40 2.84 -5.05
CA ALA A 109 -2.72 4.03 -5.84
C ALA A 109 -2.31 5.32 -5.12
N VAL A 110 -2.63 5.44 -3.83
CA VAL A 110 -2.22 6.59 -3.00
C VAL A 110 -0.70 6.70 -2.89
N LEU A 111 0.00 5.57 -2.74
CA LEU A 111 1.46 5.54 -2.69
C LEU A 111 2.07 6.09 -3.98
N THR A 112 1.61 5.60 -5.14
CA THR A 112 2.09 6.08 -6.45
C THR A 112 1.84 7.58 -6.63
N GLN A 113 0.65 8.07 -6.28
CA GLN A 113 0.35 9.50 -6.35
C GLN A 113 1.29 10.32 -5.44
N THR A 114 1.53 9.84 -4.22
CA THR A 114 2.42 10.52 -3.26
C THR A 114 3.87 10.57 -3.78
N GLU A 115 4.34 9.51 -4.44
CA GLU A 115 5.67 9.47 -5.06
C GLU A 115 5.82 10.49 -6.20
N GLU A 116 4.79 10.64 -7.04
CA GLU A 116 4.75 11.64 -8.12
C GLU A 116 4.73 13.08 -7.59
N GLU A 117 3.93 13.35 -6.55
CA GLU A 117 3.87 14.65 -5.87
C GLU A 117 5.22 15.00 -5.22
N LEU A 118 5.87 14.01 -4.59
CA LEU A 118 7.19 14.18 -4.00
C LEU A 118 8.27 14.48 -5.05
N SER A 119 8.24 13.77 -6.18
CA SER A 119 9.14 14.01 -7.32
C SER A 119 8.96 15.43 -7.87
N THR A 120 7.71 15.85 -8.08
CA THR A 120 7.38 17.21 -8.54
C THR A 120 7.85 18.28 -7.56
N SER A 121 7.65 18.06 -6.27
CA SER A 121 8.08 18.98 -5.22
C SER A 121 9.61 19.11 -5.15
N ARG A 122 10.35 18.01 -5.31
CA ARG A 122 11.82 18.02 -5.38
C ARG A 122 12.32 18.84 -6.57
N ASN A 123 11.76 18.60 -7.76
CA ASN A 123 12.12 19.36 -8.97
C ASN A 123 11.85 20.87 -8.79
N ARG A 124 10.76 21.24 -8.10
CA ARG A 124 10.46 22.64 -7.80
C ARG A 124 11.45 23.25 -6.81
N ILE A 125 11.90 22.49 -5.81
CA ILE A 125 12.94 22.94 -4.88
C ILE A 125 14.25 23.19 -5.65
N ASP A 126 14.67 22.26 -6.50
CA ASP A 126 15.91 22.41 -7.28
C ASP A 126 15.86 23.65 -8.18
N ALA A 127 14.72 23.89 -8.84
CA ALA A 127 14.51 25.09 -9.66
C ALA A 127 14.57 26.39 -8.83
N LEU A 128 13.97 26.41 -7.63
CA LEU A 128 14.02 27.57 -6.74
C LEU A 128 15.43 27.82 -6.19
N VAL A 129 16.20 26.77 -5.92
CA VAL A 129 17.60 26.88 -5.51
C VAL A 129 18.44 27.49 -6.62
N ALA A 130 18.23 27.08 -7.88
CA ALA A 130 18.90 27.67 -9.03
C ALA A 130 18.56 29.17 -9.18
N ASP A 131 17.27 29.54 -9.15
CA ASP A 131 16.83 30.95 -9.24
C ASP A 131 17.41 31.80 -8.10
N LEU A 132 17.47 31.29 -6.87
CA LEU A 132 18.09 32.00 -5.75
C LEU A 132 19.60 32.24 -5.94
N ASN A 133 20.32 31.28 -6.52
CA ASN A 133 21.74 31.44 -6.80
C ASN A 133 21.98 32.46 -7.91
N ASP A 134 21.17 32.44 -8.97
CA ASP A 134 21.24 33.44 -10.04
C ASP A 134 20.95 34.85 -9.51
N ARG A 135 19.93 35.00 -8.66
CA ARG A 135 19.61 36.29 -8.02
C ARG A 135 20.75 36.79 -7.14
N ARG A 136 21.41 35.92 -6.37
CA ARG A 136 22.59 36.31 -5.58
C ARG A 136 23.74 36.79 -6.46
N ALA A 137 24.03 36.08 -7.55
CA ALA A 137 25.08 36.50 -8.49
C ALA A 137 24.75 37.86 -9.14
N ILE A 138 23.48 38.10 -9.47
CA ILE A 138 23.03 39.41 -9.97
C ILE A 138 23.21 40.49 -8.91
N GLN A 139 22.87 40.22 -7.65
CA GLN A 139 23.02 41.16 -6.56
C GLN A 139 24.49 41.55 -6.34
N GLU A 140 25.40 40.58 -6.26
CA GLU A 140 26.85 40.83 -6.12
C GLU A 140 27.41 41.68 -7.28
N ARG A 141 26.92 41.43 -8.50
CA ARG A 141 27.31 42.23 -9.68
C ARG A 141 26.81 43.66 -9.57
N LEU A 142 25.56 43.87 -9.14
CA LEU A 142 24.97 45.21 -8.96
C LEU A 142 25.69 45.98 -7.85
N GLU A 143 26.07 45.32 -6.75
CA GLU A 143 26.86 45.93 -5.68
C GLU A 143 28.22 46.40 -6.22
N THR A 144 28.91 45.56 -7.01
CA THR A 144 30.20 45.94 -7.64
C THR A 144 30.07 47.10 -8.64
N GLU A 145 28.96 47.14 -9.38
CA GLU A 145 28.67 48.22 -10.33
C GLU A 145 28.39 49.53 -9.60
N LEU A 146 27.67 49.48 -8.48
CA LEU A 146 27.39 50.62 -7.61
C LEU A 146 28.67 51.20 -7.03
N ASP A 147 29.54 50.38 -6.44
CA ASP A 147 30.86 50.79 -5.93
C ASP A 147 31.73 51.44 -7.01
N THR A 148 31.58 51.00 -8.26
CA THR A 148 32.31 51.57 -9.39
C THR A 148 31.76 52.92 -9.80
N LEU A 149 30.44 53.07 -9.84
CA LEU A 149 29.79 54.34 -10.13
C LEU A 149 30.08 55.39 -9.06
N GLU A 150 30.12 55.00 -7.78
CA GLU A 150 30.50 55.89 -6.68
C GLU A 150 31.91 56.44 -6.86
N ARG A 151 32.89 55.57 -7.12
CA ARG A 151 34.29 55.99 -7.40
C ARG A 151 34.40 56.92 -8.60
N VAL A 152 33.68 56.62 -9.69
CA VAL A 152 33.65 57.50 -10.87
C VAL A 152 33.05 58.86 -10.54
N ASN A 153 32.07 58.93 -9.65
CA ASN A 153 31.47 60.19 -9.22
C ASN A 153 32.48 61.02 -8.43
N GLU A 154 33.18 60.43 -7.46
CA GLU A 154 34.23 61.08 -6.68
C GLU A 154 35.37 61.63 -7.58
N ASP A 155 35.78 60.85 -8.59
CA ASP A 155 36.78 61.26 -9.57
C ASP A 155 36.29 62.46 -10.41
N LEU A 156 35.02 62.47 -10.81
CA LEU A 156 34.41 63.56 -11.57
C LEU A 156 34.24 64.83 -10.74
N GLU A 157 33.86 64.72 -9.47
CA GLU A 157 33.81 65.84 -8.53
C GLU A 157 35.20 66.47 -8.37
N SER A 158 36.23 65.64 -8.14
CA SER A 158 37.62 66.11 -8.04
C SER A 158 38.12 66.80 -9.31
N ALA A 159 37.72 66.29 -10.49
CA ALA A 159 38.06 66.89 -11.76
C ALA A 159 37.36 68.25 -11.97
N ASN A 160 36.10 68.38 -11.54
CA ASN A 160 35.36 69.64 -11.57
C ASN A 160 36.03 70.68 -10.67
N ASP A 161 36.35 70.34 -9.42
CA ASP A 161 37.02 71.27 -8.48
C ASP A 161 38.36 71.77 -9.06
N ASN A 162 39.09 70.90 -9.76
CA ASN A 162 40.33 71.28 -10.42
C ASN A 162 40.11 72.23 -11.59
N LEU A 163 39.08 71.98 -12.41
CA LEU A 163 38.71 72.86 -13.53
C LEU A 163 38.23 74.22 -13.04
N GLU A 164 37.43 74.26 -11.97
CA GLU A 164 37.00 75.51 -11.31
C GLU A 164 38.22 76.31 -10.84
N SER A 165 39.17 75.67 -10.16
CA SER A 165 40.42 76.32 -9.73
C SER A 165 41.25 76.84 -10.92
N GLN A 166 41.28 76.13 -12.04
CA GLN A 166 41.96 76.61 -13.25
C GLN A 166 41.26 77.82 -13.87
N ILE A 167 39.93 77.83 -13.87
CA ILE A 167 39.13 78.97 -14.32
C ILE A 167 39.44 80.20 -13.48
N ASP A 168 39.43 80.09 -12.15
CA ASP A 168 39.72 81.22 -11.24
C ASP A 168 41.13 81.82 -11.48
N ASN A 169 42.12 80.95 -11.73
CA ASN A 169 43.48 81.40 -12.04
C ASN A 169 43.54 82.13 -13.40
N LEU A 170 42.87 81.59 -14.43
CA LEU A 170 42.81 82.22 -15.75
C LEU A 170 42.06 83.56 -15.71
N GLU A 171 41.00 83.68 -14.93
CA GLU A 171 40.29 84.94 -14.71
C GLU A 171 41.23 85.98 -14.07
N THR A 172 42.01 85.59 -13.07
CA THR A 172 43.02 86.46 -12.44
C THR A 172 44.10 86.90 -13.44
N ASP A 173 44.60 85.98 -14.26
CA ASP A 173 45.60 86.29 -15.30
C ASP A 173 45.06 87.29 -16.33
N VAL A 174 43.79 87.16 -16.72
CA VAL A 174 43.11 88.11 -17.61
C VAL A 174 43.07 89.50 -16.98
N GLU A 175 42.65 89.62 -15.72
CA GLU A 175 42.62 90.92 -15.02
C GLU A 175 44.01 91.58 -14.94
N LEU A 176 45.06 90.79 -14.69
CA LEU A 176 46.44 91.29 -14.65
C LEU A 176 46.92 91.77 -16.02
N LEU A 177 46.62 91.03 -17.07
CA LEU A 177 46.97 91.40 -18.44
C LEU A 177 46.23 92.67 -18.89
N GLU A 178 44.96 92.82 -18.53
CA GLU A 178 44.19 94.05 -18.78
C GLU A 178 44.84 95.26 -18.08
N ALA A 179 45.22 95.12 -16.81
CA ALA A 179 45.91 96.18 -16.08
C ALA A 179 47.29 96.53 -16.67
N GLU A 180 48.02 95.53 -17.19
CA GLU A 180 49.29 95.75 -17.89
C GLU A 180 49.08 96.49 -19.22
N ILE A 181 48.05 96.14 -19.99
CA ILE A 181 47.67 96.84 -21.22
C ILE A 181 47.39 98.32 -20.92
N ASP A 182 46.57 98.61 -19.89
CA ASP A 182 46.25 99.99 -19.47
C ASP A 182 47.50 100.77 -19.05
N ARG A 183 48.47 100.10 -18.42
CA ARG A 183 49.75 100.71 -18.02
C ARG A 183 50.61 101.01 -19.25
N LEU A 184 50.70 100.06 -20.19
CA LEU A 184 51.47 100.22 -21.41
C LEU A 184 50.91 101.34 -22.29
N GLN A 185 49.57 101.43 -22.41
CA GLN A 185 48.91 102.54 -23.12
C GLN A 185 49.28 103.90 -22.52
N ARG A 186 49.15 104.08 -21.20
CA ARG A 186 49.56 105.33 -20.53
C ARG A 186 51.04 105.68 -20.74
N ARG A 187 51.92 104.68 -20.82
CA ARG A 187 53.35 104.92 -21.13
C ARG A 187 53.55 105.36 -22.57
N VAL A 188 52.82 104.78 -23.52
CA VAL A 188 52.82 105.20 -24.92
C VAL A 188 52.38 106.66 -25.00
N ASP A 189 51.23 107.01 -24.40
CA ASP A 189 50.71 108.39 -24.39
C ASP A 189 51.73 109.39 -23.81
N SER A 190 52.38 109.02 -22.70
CA SER A 190 53.43 109.85 -22.08
C SER A 190 54.64 110.03 -22.99
N LEU A 191 55.11 108.96 -23.63
CA LEU A 191 56.26 109.01 -24.54
C LEU A 191 55.94 109.80 -25.81
N GLU A 192 54.71 109.71 -26.32
CA GLU A 192 54.22 110.53 -27.44
C GLU A 192 54.21 112.02 -27.07
N SER A 193 53.72 112.37 -25.87
CA SER A 193 53.76 113.74 -25.35
C SER A 193 55.19 114.26 -25.16
N ASP A 194 56.10 113.42 -24.64
CA ASP A 194 57.52 113.77 -24.47
C ASP A 194 58.19 113.99 -25.83
N LEU A 195 57.89 113.13 -26.81
CA LEU A 195 58.38 113.26 -28.19
C LEU A 195 57.89 114.56 -28.82
N GLN A 196 56.61 114.88 -28.69
CA GLN A 196 56.04 116.14 -29.19
C GLN A 196 56.74 117.36 -28.58
N SER A 197 56.96 117.33 -27.27
CA SER A 197 57.64 118.41 -26.55
C SER A 197 59.10 118.56 -27.00
N ALA A 198 59.83 117.46 -27.16
CA ALA A 198 61.21 117.47 -27.65
C ALA A 198 61.29 117.99 -29.10
N CYS A 199 60.40 117.54 -29.98
CA CYS A 199 60.31 118.00 -31.36
C CYS A 199 59.94 119.49 -31.48
N ALA A 200 59.14 120.03 -30.55
CA ALA A 200 58.83 121.46 -30.49
C ALA A 200 60.05 122.31 -30.08
N ALA A 201 60.95 121.77 -29.25
CA ALA A 201 62.13 122.47 -28.75
C ALA A 201 63.32 122.53 -29.75
N ILE A 202 63.26 121.78 -30.85
CA ILE A 202 64.31 121.78 -31.87
C ILE A 202 64.13 122.98 -32.82
N GLU A 203 65.14 123.84 -32.88
CA GLU A 203 65.24 124.97 -33.81
C GLU A 203 66.05 124.55 -35.06
N GLY A 204 65.47 124.68 -36.26
CA GLY A 204 66.09 124.30 -37.54
C GLY A 204 65.39 123.12 -38.24
N ASP A 205 66.14 122.36 -39.06
CA ASP A 205 65.62 121.18 -39.75
C ASP A 205 65.33 120.05 -38.74
N LYS A 206 64.07 119.62 -38.66
CA LYS A 206 63.64 118.60 -37.69
C LYS A 206 63.95 117.17 -38.19
N PRO A 207 64.27 116.23 -37.28
CA PRO A 207 64.44 114.83 -37.62
C PRO A 207 63.13 114.19 -38.14
N PRO A 208 63.21 113.12 -38.96
CA PRO A 208 62.02 112.41 -39.46
C PRO A 208 61.12 111.81 -38.36
N ALA A 209 61.66 111.55 -37.17
CA ALA A 209 60.87 111.10 -36.02
C ALA A 209 59.87 112.17 -35.51
N CYS A 210 60.01 113.43 -35.95
CA CYS A 210 59.05 114.51 -35.70
C CYS A 210 58.02 114.65 -36.82
N ASP A 211 58.05 113.80 -37.86
CA ASP A 211 57.06 113.83 -38.93
C ASP A 211 55.76 113.18 -38.44
N GLY A 212 54.72 114.00 -38.22
CA GLY A 212 53.40 113.54 -37.77
C GLY A 212 53.17 113.60 -36.25
N VAL A 213 54.09 114.21 -35.49
CA VAL A 213 53.99 114.49 -34.04
C VAL A 213 53.98 115.99 -33.80
#